data_AF-A0A4R8XAR7-F1
#
_entry.id   AF-A0A4R8XAR7-F1
#
_cell.length_a   1.000
_cell.length_b   1.000
_cell.length_c   1.000
_cell.angle_alpha   90.00
_cell.angle_beta   90.00
_cell.angle_gamma   90.00
#
_symmetry.space_group_name_H-M   'P 1'
#
loop_
_entity.id
_entity.type
_entity.pdbx_description
1 polymer ?
#
loop_
_entity_poly.entity_id
_entity_poly.type
_entity_poly.pdbx_seq_one_letter_code
_entity_poly.pdbx_strand_id
1 'polypeptide(L)'
;MDRWNWMMIEFAPGTNRGAPMIGPGELSRTVARDSIQQTLSRMGTPMADVWRKGAKDDTVTVGNFVFAIYQHKQGQSQEGAVEWRKDFAALFRAHGQRSAFGTPV
;
A
#
# COMPACT_ATOMS: atom_id res chain seq x y z
N MET A 1 21.77 -0.18 -2.52
CA MET A 1 21.14 -0.06 -1.19
C MET A 1 19.64 -0.10 -1.41
N ASP A 2 18.94 -0.84 -0.56
CA ASP A 2 17.49 -0.89 -0.67
C ASP A 2 16.86 0.35 -0.04
N ARG A 3 15.78 0.79 -0.66
CA ARG A 3 15.05 2.01 -0.33
C ARG A 3 13.57 1.70 -0.24
N TRP A 4 12.84 2.52 0.51
CA TRP A 4 11.41 2.36 0.69
C TRP A 4 10.68 3.53 0.07
N ASN A 5 9.44 3.27 -0.35
CA ASN A 5 8.50 4.32 -0.69
C ASN A 5 7.09 3.91 -0.28
N TRP A 6 6.17 4.87 -0.30
CA TRP A 6 4.77 4.63 -0.07
C TRP A 6 3.99 4.79 -1.38
N MET A 7 2.85 4.11 -1.48
CA MET A 7 1.91 4.29 -2.57
C MET A 7 0.46 4.25 -2.08
N MET A 8 -0.40 4.92 -2.85
CA MET A 8 -1.86 4.83 -2.75
C MET A 8 -2.42 4.45 -4.12
N ILE A 9 -3.28 3.44 -4.17
CA ILE A 9 -3.93 3.00 -5.40
C ILE A 9 -5.43 3.08 -5.21
N GLU A 10 -6.11 3.79 -6.11
CA GLU A 10 -7.57 3.75 -6.21
C GLU A 10 -8.01 2.63 -7.16
N PHE A 11 -8.76 1.66 -6.65
CA PHE A 11 -9.42 0.65 -7.46
C PHE A 11 -10.87 1.07 -7.70
N ALA A 12 -11.14 1.68 -8.86
CA ALA A 12 -12.53 1.97 -9.23
C ALA A 12 -13.30 0.65 -9.39
N PRO A 13 -14.53 0.53 -8.83
CA PRO A 13 -15.33 -0.69 -8.92
C PRO A 13 -15.45 -1.18 -10.37
N GLY A 14 -15.13 -2.44 -10.60
CA GLY A 14 -15.15 -3.05 -11.94
C GLY A 14 -13.92 -2.78 -12.81
N THR A 15 -12.91 -2.06 -12.31
CA THR A 15 -11.66 -1.84 -13.04
C THR A 15 -10.43 -2.12 -12.17
N ASN A 16 -9.46 -2.86 -12.70
CA ASN A 16 -8.12 -3.00 -12.10
C ASN A 16 -7.18 -1.85 -12.51
N ARG A 17 -7.73 -0.69 -12.89
CA ARG A 17 -7.01 0.39 -13.57
C ARG A 17 -6.93 1.65 -12.71
N GLY A 18 -6.34 1.55 -11.53
CA GLY A 18 -5.85 2.72 -10.79
C GLY A 18 -4.44 3.08 -11.21
N ALA A 19 -4.15 4.37 -11.45
CA ALA A 19 -2.78 4.86 -11.47
C ALA A 19 -2.33 5.06 -10.01
N PRO A 20 -1.20 4.47 -9.58
CA PRO A 20 -0.73 4.64 -8.21
C PRO A 20 -0.24 6.08 -8.02
N MET A 21 -0.69 6.72 -6.94
CA MET A 21 0.00 7.88 -6.41
C MET A 21 1.19 7.37 -5.60
N ILE A 22 2.39 7.75 -6.01
CA ILE A 22 3.64 7.27 -5.42
C ILE A 22 4.29 8.43 -4.67
N GLY A 23 4.84 8.13 -3.49
CA GLY A 23 5.57 9.09 -2.68
C GLY A 23 6.90 9.55 -3.31
N PRO A 24 7.66 10.42 -2.63
CA PRO A 24 8.90 11.01 -3.17
C PRO A 24 10.03 9.99 -3.40
N GLY A 25 9.92 8.75 -2.92
CA GLY A 25 10.94 7.72 -3.09
C GLY A 25 12.15 7.90 -2.18
N GLU A 26 13.06 6.92 -2.21
CA GLU A 26 14.34 6.97 -1.49
C GLU A 26 14.20 7.12 0.05
N LEU A 27 13.06 6.76 0.61
CA LEU A 27 12.76 6.91 2.03
C LEU A 27 13.34 5.75 2.84
N SER A 28 13.44 5.96 4.15
CA SER A 28 13.51 4.86 5.11
C SER A 28 12.13 4.22 5.27
N ARG A 29 12.10 2.95 5.70
CA ARG A 29 10.85 2.24 5.97
C ARG A 29 9.97 3.01 6.96
N THR A 30 10.57 3.54 8.02
CA THR A 30 9.86 4.32 9.06
C THR A 30 9.20 5.56 8.47
N VAL A 31 9.93 6.36 7.68
CA VAL A 31 9.37 7.59 7.08
C VAL A 31 8.25 7.28 6.08
N ALA A 32 8.39 6.20 5.30
CA ALA A 32 7.32 5.75 4.40
C ALA A 32 6.07 5.34 5.19
N ARG A 33 6.24 4.61 6.31
CA ARG A 33 5.13 4.20 7.19
C ARG A 33 4.45 5.37 7.86
N ASP A 34 5.21 6.34 8.35
CA ASP A 34 4.67 7.52 9.02
C ASP A 34 3.86 8.39 8.05
N SER A 35 4.26 8.45 6.78
CA SER A 35 3.53 9.17 5.73
C SER A 35 2.13 8.60 5.49
N ILE A 36 2.01 7.26 5.43
CA ILE A 36 0.72 6.57 5.34
C ILE A 36 -0.09 6.75 6.63
N GLN A 37 0.54 6.63 7.80
CA GLN A 37 -0.13 6.83 9.09
C GLN A 37 -0.77 8.22 9.17
N GLN A 38 -0.05 9.27 8.79
CA GLN A 38 -0.58 10.65 8.80
C GLN A 38 -1.78 10.79 7.86
N THR A 39 -1.73 10.18 6.68
CA THR A 39 -2.82 10.20 5.71
C THR A 39 -4.06 9.49 6.26
N LEU A 40 -3.91 8.28 6.79
CA LEU A 40 -5.00 7.51 7.39
C LEU A 40 -5.61 8.21 8.61
N SER A 41 -4.78 8.81 9.47
CA SER A 41 -5.26 9.59 10.62
C SER A 41 -6.09 10.80 10.20
N ARG A 42 -5.70 11.50 9.12
CA ARG A 42 -6.47 12.64 8.57
C ARG A 42 -7.81 12.21 7.97
N MET A 43 -7.89 11.01 7.42
CA MET A 43 -9.14 10.44 6.91
C MET A 43 -10.10 9.99 8.02
N GLY A 44 -9.66 9.92 9.27
CA GLY A 44 -10.50 9.47 10.39
C GLY A 44 -10.95 8.01 10.29
N THR A 45 -10.20 7.18 9.56
CA THR A 45 -10.55 5.76 9.33
C THR A 45 -10.01 4.86 10.45
N PRO A 46 -10.74 3.80 10.88
CA PRO A 46 -10.22 2.80 11.81
C PRO A 46 -8.97 2.06 11.29
N MET A 47 -8.71 2.11 9.98
CA MET A 47 -7.48 1.57 9.40
C MET A 47 -6.21 2.28 9.87
N ALA A 48 -6.33 3.52 10.38
CA ALA A 48 -5.21 4.21 10.99
C ALA A 48 -4.64 3.45 12.20
N ASP A 49 -5.50 2.76 12.97
CA ASP A 49 -5.05 1.95 14.11
C ASP A 49 -4.54 0.58 13.67
N VAL A 50 -5.14 -0.02 12.63
CA VAL A 50 -4.64 -1.27 12.02
C VAL A 50 -3.22 -1.06 11.47
N TRP A 51 -3.00 0.05 10.75
CA TRP A 51 -1.68 0.43 10.27
C TRP A 51 -0.67 0.57 11.40
N ARG A 52 -1.04 1.29 12.46
CA ARG A 52 -0.20 1.51 13.64
C ARG A 52 0.19 0.21 14.34
N LYS A 53 -0.75 -0.74 14.45
CA LYS A 53 -0.53 -2.06 15.06
C LYS A 53 0.34 -3.00 14.23
N GLY A 54 0.62 -2.65 12.98
CA GLY A 54 1.38 -3.48 12.06
C GLY A 54 0.45 -4.15 11.05
N ALA A 55 0.05 -3.39 10.04
CA ALA A 55 -0.66 -3.94 8.90
C ALA A 55 0.13 -5.09 8.26
N LYS A 56 -0.60 -6.14 7.86
CA LYS A 56 0.00 -7.29 7.17
C LYS A 56 0.68 -6.80 5.88
N ASP A 57 1.91 -7.24 5.66
CA ASP A 57 2.73 -6.88 4.50
C ASP A 57 2.82 -5.36 4.27
N ASP A 58 2.72 -4.58 5.35
CA ASP A 58 2.65 -3.12 5.31
C ASP A 58 1.59 -2.59 4.31
N THR A 59 0.41 -3.21 4.29
CA THR A 59 -0.68 -2.91 3.35
C THR A 59 -2.04 -2.83 4.05
N VAL A 60 -2.84 -1.80 3.76
CA VAL A 60 -4.23 -1.66 4.23
C VAL A 60 -5.16 -1.14 3.14
N THR A 61 -6.45 -1.36 3.33
CA THR A 61 -7.49 -0.87 2.43
C THR A 61 -8.54 -0.03 3.12
N VAL A 62 -8.91 1.07 2.49
CA VAL A 62 -9.95 1.99 2.95
C VAL A 62 -10.91 2.21 1.79
N GLY A 63 -12.06 1.55 1.80
CA GLY A 63 -12.99 1.57 0.68
C GLY A 63 -12.30 1.08 -0.60
N ASN A 64 -12.26 1.93 -1.63
CA ASN A 64 -11.64 1.63 -2.92
C ASN A 64 -10.12 1.90 -2.94
N PHE A 65 -9.53 2.35 -1.84
CA PHE A 65 -8.13 2.72 -1.79
C PHE A 65 -7.29 1.62 -1.14
N VAL A 66 -6.15 1.29 -1.74
CA VAL A 66 -5.08 0.50 -1.15
C VAL A 66 -3.92 1.43 -0.79
N PHE A 67 -3.44 1.31 0.44
CA PHE A 67 -2.27 2.00 0.95
C PHE A 67 -1.19 0.96 1.26
N ALA A 68 0.02 1.18 0.74
CA ALA A 68 1.12 0.26 0.97
C ALA A 68 2.46 0.99 1.05
N ILE A 69 3.45 0.36 1.68
CA ILE A 69 4.85 0.69 1.44
C ILE A 69 5.54 -0.48 0.76
N TYR A 70 6.55 -0.18 -0.04
CA TYR A 70 7.27 -1.17 -0.81
C TYR A 70 8.75 -0.85 -0.84
N GLN A 71 9.55 -1.89 -0.96
CA GLN A 71 11.00 -1.81 -1.10
C GLN A 71 11.37 -1.75 -2.58
N HIS A 72 12.38 -0.96 -2.92
CA HIS A 72 12.88 -0.83 -4.29
C HIS A 72 14.39 -0.55 -4.29
N LYS A 73 15.02 -0.73 -5.44
CA LYS A 73 16.42 -0.32 -5.65
C LYS A 73 16.50 1.19 -5.81
N GLN A 74 17.63 1.77 -5.42
CA GLN A 74 17.88 3.20 -5.58
C GLN A 74 17.64 3.66 -7.03
N GLY A 75 16.88 4.74 -7.19
CA GLY A 75 16.49 5.30 -8.49
C GLY A 75 15.38 4.54 -9.21
N GLN A 76 14.83 3.47 -8.63
CA GLN A 76 13.85 2.58 -9.25
C GLN A 76 12.49 2.58 -8.52
N SER A 77 12.10 3.73 -7.98
CA SER A 77 10.86 3.84 -7.21
C SER A 77 9.62 3.49 -8.04
N GLN A 78 9.61 3.88 -9.32
CA GLN A 78 8.46 3.63 -10.21
C GLN A 78 8.38 2.15 -10.59
N GLU A 79 9.50 1.54 -10.94
CA GLU A 79 9.59 0.11 -11.26
C GLU A 79 9.17 -0.75 -10.06
N GLY A 80 9.65 -0.43 -8.86
CA GLY A 80 9.25 -1.14 -7.65
C GLY A 80 7.74 -1.04 -7.37
N ALA A 81 7.10 0.10 -7.68
CA ALA A 81 5.65 0.22 -7.56
C ALA A 81 4.92 -0.67 -8.58
N VAL A 82 5.43 -0.76 -9.80
CA VAL A 82 4.87 -1.63 -10.85
C VAL A 82 4.99 -3.10 -10.47
N GLU A 83 6.14 -3.52 -9.95
CA GLU A 83 6.38 -4.90 -9.47
C GLU A 83 5.43 -5.25 -8.33
N TRP A 84 5.41 -4.43 -7.27
CA TRP A 84 4.51 -4.63 -6.14
C TRP A 84 3.04 -4.73 -6.57
N ARG A 85 2.60 -3.89 -7.52
CA ARG A 85 1.24 -3.93 -8.05
C ARG A 85 0.92 -5.23 -8.78
N LYS A 86 1.87 -5.78 -9.54
CA LYS A 86 1.70 -7.06 -10.23
C LYS A 86 1.54 -8.19 -9.22
N ASP A 87 2.36 -8.19 -8.17
CA ASP A 87 2.31 -9.18 -7.10
C ASP A 87 1.01 -9.08 -6.32
N PHE A 88 0.61 -7.87 -5.92
CA PHE A 88 -0.66 -7.63 -5.25
C PHE A 88 -1.86 -8.05 -6.10
N ALA A 89 -1.86 -7.71 -7.41
CA ALA A 89 -2.93 -8.13 -8.31
C ALA A 89 -2.98 -9.65 -8.51
N ALA A 90 -1.83 -10.34 -8.48
CA ALA A 90 -1.78 -11.80 -8.52
C ALA A 90 -2.37 -12.41 -7.25
N LEU A 91 -2.00 -11.89 -6.06
CA LEU A 91 -2.55 -12.31 -4.78
C LEU A 91 -4.07 -12.07 -4.70
N PHE A 92 -4.52 -10.91 -5.14
CA PHE A 92 -5.93 -10.56 -5.15
C PHE A 92 -6.74 -11.51 -6.06
N ARG A 93 -6.21 -11.88 -7.24
CA ARG A 93 -6.84 -12.88 -8.12
C ARG A 93 -6.86 -14.28 -7.50
N ALA A 94 -5.77 -14.68 -6.84
CA ALA A 94 -5.65 -16.02 -6.28
C ALA A 94 -6.54 -16.25 -5.05
N HIS A 95 -6.71 -15.24 -4.21
CA HIS A 95 -7.36 -15.39 -2.90
C HIS A 95 -8.72 -14.67 -2.79
N GLY A 96 -9.14 -13.98 -3.83
CA GLY A 96 -10.36 -13.16 -3.86
C GLY A 96 -10.31 -11.98 -2.86
N GLN A 97 -11.35 -11.16 -2.91
CA GLN A 97 -11.52 -9.96 -2.07
C GLN A 97 -11.63 -10.29 -0.55
N ARG A 98 -11.61 -11.56 -0.14
CA ARG A 98 -11.94 -11.98 1.24
C ARG A 98 -10.72 -12.38 2.09
N SER A 99 -9.56 -12.63 1.47
CA SER A 99 -8.35 -13.07 2.21
C SER A 99 -7.15 -12.11 2.05
N ALA A 100 -7.21 -11.18 1.09
CA ALA A 100 -6.19 -10.15 0.88
C ALA A 100 -6.34 -8.96 1.85
N PHE A 101 -7.52 -8.78 2.43
CA PHE A 101 -7.79 -7.72 3.39
C PHE A 101 -7.91 -8.38 4.75
N GLY A 102 -6.93 -8.13 5.61
CA GLY A 102 -6.88 -8.68 6.95
C GLY A 102 -8.22 -8.47 7.65
N THR A 103 -9.00 -9.53 7.76
CA THR A 103 -9.98 -9.66 8.83
C THR A 103 -9.16 -9.57 10.12
N PRO A 104 -9.43 -8.63 11.02
CA PRO A 104 -8.85 -8.71 12.35
C PRO A 104 -9.32 -10.03 12.96
N VAL A 105 -8.36 -10.85 13.42
CA VAL A 105 -8.64 -11.91 14.40
C VAL A 105 -8.94 -11.29 15.74
#